data_AF-A0A158KZ93-F1
#
_entry.id   AF-A0A158KZ93-F1
#
_cell.length_a   1.000
_cell.length_b   1.000
_cell.length_c   1.000
_cell.angle_alpha   90.00
_cell.angle_beta   90.00
_cell.angle_gamma   90.00
#
_symmetry.space_group_name_H-M   'P 1'
#
loop_
_entity.id
_entity.type
_entity.pdbx_description
1 polymer ?
#
loop_
_entity_poly.entity_id
_entity_poly.type
_entity_poly.pdbx_seq_one_letter_code
_entity_poly.pdbx_strand_id
1 'polypeptide(L)'
;MLAVRSRLQLFDGSDVTPLQENGPGLWIELHVSHKARRCQQGCLGSARQVIEDEDDRARARHIVKAGENAGTLRLGTTDAYVLERLTGHFATNTTTASRTSLMNLRTCEWDEELCRLFGATIKCLPEIRPTVGDFGSVGRVPLTASLVDQQAALYGHRCCKSGDAKITFGTGAFALALTGKYIVCGSDQGLLPTVAWHIGN
;
A
#
# COMPACT_ATOMS: atom_id res chain seq x y z
N MET A 1 -21.66 2.42 0.48
CA MET A 1 -20.30 2.86 0.13
C MET A 1 -19.30 1.94 0.84
N LEU A 2 -18.60 1.05 0.13
CA LEU A 2 -17.55 0.21 0.74
C LEU A 2 -16.33 1.09 0.99
N ALA A 3 -16.12 1.52 2.25
CA ALA A 3 -14.88 2.17 2.64
C ALA A 3 -13.76 1.12 2.58
N VAL A 4 -12.87 1.24 1.60
CA VAL A 4 -11.62 0.48 1.60
C VAL A 4 -10.67 1.26 2.46
N ARG A 5 -10.16 0.61 3.50
CA ARG A 5 -9.22 1.17 4.46
C ARG A 5 -7.84 0.64 4.14
N SER A 6 -6.87 1.54 4.00
CA SER A 6 -5.46 1.17 3.96
C SER A 6 -4.93 1.25 5.38
N ARG A 7 -4.36 0.16 5.89
CA ARG A 7 -3.67 0.18 7.19
C ARG A 7 -2.18 0.38 6.95
N LEU A 8 -1.68 1.50 7.45
CA LEU A 8 -0.25 1.73 7.62
C LEU A 8 0.09 1.60 9.09
N GLN A 9 1.31 1.18 9.38
CA GLN A 9 1.85 1.08 10.72
C GLN A 9 3.00 2.08 10.83
N LEU A 10 3.04 2.82 11.95
CA LEU A 10 4.28 3.53 12.32
C LEU A 10 5.13 2.63 13.19
N PHE A 11 6.42 2.63 12.92
CA PHE A 11 7.39 2.02 13.78
C PHE A 11 8.70 2.79 13.73
N ASP A 12 9.45 2.72 14.82
CA ASP A 12 10.80 3.26 14.85
C ASP A 12 11.74 2.27 14.13
N GLY A 13 12.56 2.79 13.22
CA GLY A 13 13.56 2.03 12.49
C GLY A 13 14.80 1.66 13.31
N SER A 14 15.02 2.32 14.45
CA SER A 14 16.09 1.97 15.40
C SER A 14 15.66 0.98 16.47
N ASP A 15 14.36 0.88 16.76
CA ASP A 15 13.81 -0.04 17.74
C ASP A 15 13.19 -1.25 17.03
N VAL A 16 13.19 -2.41 17.67
CA VAL A 16 12.47 -3.60 17.21
C VAL A 16 10.95 -3.52 17.45
N THR A 17 10.52 -2.61 18.33
CA THR A 17 9.14 -2.50 18.81
C THR A 17 8.35 -1.47 17.98
N PRO A 18 7.16 -1.82 17.45
CA PRO A 18 6.26 -0.82 16.88
C PRO A 18 5.92 0.25 17.91
N LEU A 19 5.79 1.52 17.48
CA LEU A 19 5.35 2.59 18.38
C LEU A 19 3.98 2.22 18.97
N GLN A 20 3.77 2.41 20.27
CA GLN A 20 2.51 2.10 20.95
C GLN A 20 2.06 3.34 21.71
N GLU A 21 0.86 3.86 21.41
CA GLU A 21 0.30 4.96 22.20
C GLU A 21 -0.66 4.49 23.30
N ASN A 22 -1.16 3.24 23.28
CA ASN A 22 -1.90 2.53 24.36
C ASN A 22 -2.50 1.20 23.82
N GLY A 23 -1.70 0.30 23.23
CA GLY A 23 -2.21 -0.95 22.63
C GLY A 23 -1.29 -1.59 21.58
N PRO A 24 -1.74 -2.64 20.87
CA PRO A 24 -0.92 -3.42 19.94
C PRO A 24 -0.56 -2.61 18.68
N GLY A 25 0.54 -1.86 18.74
CA GLY A 25 1.10 -1.07 17.63
C GLY A 25 0.24 0.13 17.20
N LEU A 26 0.87 1.25 16.89
CA LEU A 26 0.21 2.44 16.36
C LEU A 26 -0.11 2.20 14.88
N TRP A 27 -1.34 1.77 14.62
CA TRP A 27 -1.89 1.63 13.28
C TRP A 27 -2.57 2.94 12.86
N ILE A 28 -2.20 3.44 11.68
CA ILE A 28 -2.95 4.48 10.99
C ILE A 28 -3.90 3.81 10.00
N GLU A 29 -5.19 4.06 10.15
CA GLU A 29 -6.16 3.77 9.09
C GLU A 29 -6.30 5.01 8.19
N LEU A 30 -5.74 4.94 6.98
CA LEU A 30 -6.03 5.92 5.95
C LEU A 30 -7.43 5.62 5.38
N HIS A 31 -8.34 6.57 5.58
CA HIS A 31 -9.62 6.58 4.91
C HIS A 31 -9.45 7.27 3.55
N VAL A 32 -9.75 6.54 2.48
CA VAL A 32 -9.46 6.99 1.13
C VAL A 32 -10.78 7.34 0.44
N SER A 33 -11.00 8.63 0.22
CA SER A 33 -12.16 9.14 -0.50
C SER A 33 -12.19 8.64 -1.95
N HIS A 34 -13.38 8.64 -2.57
CA HIS A 34 -13.53 8.24 -3.98
C HIS A 34 -12.63 9.04 -4.93
N LYS A 35 -12.43 10.33 -4.63
CA LYS A 35 -11.56 11.21 -5.42
C LYS A 35 -10.08 10.82 -5.27
N ALA A 36 -9.61 10.51 -4.06
CA ALA A 36 -8.23 10.05 -3.85
C ALA A 36 -7.90 8.80 -4.69
N ARG A 37 -8.86 7.86 -4.79
CA ARG A 37 -8.72 6.68 -5.64
C ARG A 37 -8.57 7.02 -7.12
N ARG A 38 -9.40 7.94 -7.62
CA ARG A 38 -9.31 8.36 -9.02
C ARG A 38 -7.98 9.06 -9.33
N CYS A 39 -7.42 9.79 -8.36
CA CYS A 39 -6.08 10.37 -8.48
C CYS A 39 -5.02 9.26 -8.52
N GLN A 40 -5.08 8.29 -7.61
CA GLN A 40 -4.19 7.14 -7.58
C GLN A 40 -4.16 6.34 -8.90
N GLN A 41 -5.32 6.18 -9.53
CA GLN A 41 -5.48 5.52 -10.82
C GLN A 41 -4.98 6.36 -12.01
N GLY A 42 -4.59 7.62 -11.80
CA GLY A 42 -4.26 8.57 -12.85
C GLY A 42 -5.47 8.88 -13.75
N CYS A 43 -6.67 8.97 -13.15
CA CYS A 43 -7.95 9.31 -13.81
C CYS A 43 -8.51 10.67 -13.34
N LEU A 44 -7.78 11.37 -12.47
CA LEU A 44 -7.93 12.80 -12.19
C LEU A 44 -6.63 13.49 -12.63
N GLY A 45 -6.75 14.74 -13.08
CA GLY A 45 -5.60 15.50 -13.57
C GLY A 45 -4.66 15.99 -12.47
N SER A 46 -5.11 16.02 -11.20
CA SER A 46 -4.31 16.42 -10.04
C SER A 46 -4.99 16.00 -8.72
N ALA A 47 -4.20 15.67 -7.71
CA ALA A 47 -4.68 15.39 -6.35
C ALA A 47 -5.30 16.62 -5.65
N ARG A 48 -5.06 17.85 -6.13
CA ARG A 48 -5.78 19.06 -5.69
C ARG A 48 -7.28 18.93 -5.86
N GLN A 49 -7.74 18.18 -6.86
CA GLN A 49 -9.16 17.93 -7.12
C GLN A 49 -9.78 16.95 -6.11
N VAL A 50 -8.97 16.34 -5.24
CA VAL A 50 -9.42 15.40 -4.20
C VAL A 50 -10.00 16.13 -2.99
N ILE A 51 -9.61 17.38 -2.78
CA ILE A 51 -9.83 18.07 -1.51
C ILE A 51 -11.09 18.93 -1.52
N GLU A 52 -12.18 18.39 -0.99
CA GLU A 52 -13.37 19.17 -0.62
C GLU A 52 -13.82 18.94 0.82
N ASP A 53 -13.23 17.98 1.56
CA ASP A 53 -13.65 17.67 2.94
C ASP A 53 -12.54 18.01 3.96
N GLU A 54 -12.90 18.79 4.97
CA GLU A 54 -11.99 19.37 5.97
C GLU A 54 -11.49 18.32 6.98
N ASP A 55 -12.26 17.23 7.14
CA ASP A 55 -11.98 16.10 8.03
C ASP A 55 -10.82 15.22 7.52
N ASP A 56 -10.70 15.03 6.21
CA ASP A 56 -9.60 14.28 5.59
C ASP A 56 -8.26 15.01 5.82
N ARG A 57 -8.26 16.35 5.77
CA ARG A 57 -7.08 17.17 6.07
C ARG A 57 -6.68 17.10 7.54
N ALA A 58 -7.64 16.99 8.46
CA ALA A 58 -7.37 16.99 9.90
C ALA A 58 -6.69 15.70 10.36
N ARG A 59 -7.08 14.54 9.80
CA ARG A 59 -6.49 13.24 10.13
C ARG A 59 -5.08 13.08 9.57
N ALA A 60 -4.84 13.59 8.35
CA ALA A 60 -3.52 13.65 7.73
C ALA A 60 -2.49 14.45 8.55
N ARG A 61 -2.92 15.51 9.24
CA ARG A 61 -2.03 16.37 10.07
C ARG A 61 -1.48 15.69 11.33
N HIS A 62 -2.12 14.63 11.84
CA HIS A 62 -1.62 13.91 13.02
C HIS A 62 -0.45 12.97 12.68
N ILE A 63 -0.32 12.57 11.40
CA ILE A 63 0.66 11.59 10.91
C ILE A 63 2.08 12.16 10.85
N VAL A 64 2.21 13.48 10.61
CA VAL A 64 3.50 14.16 10.36
C VAL A 64 4.18 14.65 11.65
N LYS A 65 3.39 15.15 12.62
CA LYS A 65 3.96 15.93 13.74
C LYS A 65 4.79 15.14 14.74
N ALA A 66 4.69 13.81 14.74
CA ALA A 66 5.47 12.94 15.63
C ALA A 66 6.84 12.53 15.05
N GLY A 67 7.07 12.69 13.73
CA GLY A 67 8.20 12.05 13.03
C GLY A 67 9.37 12.96 12.62
N GLU A 68 9.17 14.28 12.61
CA GLU A 68 10.16 15.21 12.03
C GLU A 68 11.43 15.38 12.89
N ASN A 69 11.44 14.90 14.13
CA ASN A 69 12.56 15.14 15.05
C ASN A 69 13.57 14.00 15.20
N ALA A 70 13.34 12.80 14.65
CA ALA A 70 14.22 11.64 14.92
C ALA A 70 14.87 10.99 13.69
N GLY A 71 14.39 11.23 12.46
CA GLY A 71 14.99 10.64 11.24
C GLY A 71 14.92 9.12 11.11
N THR A 72 14.45 8.40 12.13
CA THR A 72 14.33 6.94 12.19
C THR A 72 12.90 6.44 11.97
N LEU A 73 11.91 7.33 11.88
CA LEU A 73 10.51 6.96 11.73
C LEU A 73 10.25 6.27 10.39
N ARG A 74 9.59 5.11 10.45
CA ARG A 74 9.16 4.33 9.29
C ARG A 74 7.63 4.23 9.27
N LEU A 75 7.06 4.39 8.07
CA LEU A 75 5.65 4.28 7.78
C LEU A 75 5.48 3.25 6.65
N GLY A 76 4.93 2.08 6.97
CA GLY A 76 4.79 0.99 6.00
C GLY A 76 3.60 0.10 6.32
N THR A 77 3.30 -0.85 5.44
CA THR A 77 2.37 -1.93 5.82
C THR A 77 3.12 -3.03 6.58
N THR A 78 2.39 -4.05 7.04
CA THR A 78 2.99 -5.20 7.72
C THR A 78 4.10 -5.87 6.91
N ASP A 79 4.01 -5.88 5.58
CA ASP A 79 5.06 -6.48 4.74
C ASP A 79 6.40 -5.78 4.93
N ALA A 80 6.44 -4.45 4.93
CA ALA A 80 7.65 -3.67 5.10
C ALA A 80 8.28 -3.84 6.47
N TYR A 81 7.45 -3.91 7.52
CA TYR A 81 7.92 -4.24 8.87
C TYR A 81 8.57 -5.62 8.90
N VAL A 82 7.90 -6.65 8.36
CA VAL A 82 8.41 -8.02 8.37
C VAL A 82 9.69 -8.14 7.54
N LEU A 83 9.72 -7.54 6.35
CA LEU A 83 10.89 -7.53 5.48
C LEU A 83 12.10 -6.93 6.17
N GLU A 84 11.93 -5.77 6.80
CA GLU A 84 13.01 -5.13 7.53
C GLU A 84 13.52 -5.99 8.70
N ARG A 85 12.62 -6.63 9.46
CA ARG A 85 13.05 -7.50 10.57
C ARG A 85 13.76 -8.77 10.10
N LEU A 86 13.37 -9.29 8.95
CA LEU A 86 13.93 -10.53 8.41
C LEU A 86 15.23 -10.31 7.66
N THR A 87 15.36 -9.19 6.95
CA THR A 87 16.45 -8.97 5.98
C THR A 87 17.21 -7.66 6.16
N GLY A 88 16.74 -6.77 7.04
CA GLY A 88 17.28 -5.41 7.22
C GLY A 88 16.84 -4.41 6.14
N HIS A 89 16.08 -4.85 5.14
CA HIS A 89 15.62 -3.98 4.06
C HIS A 89 14.22 -3.44 4.34
N PHE A 90 14.10 -2.10 4.39
CA PHE A 90 12.81 -1.43 4.43
C PHE A 90 12.23 -1.28 3.03
N ALA A 91 11.59 -2.35 2.59
CA ALA A 91 11.02 -2.47 1.27
C ALA A 91 9.56 -2.94 1.36
N THR A 92 8.77 -2.63 0.33
CA THR A 92 7.45 -3.19 0.09
C THR A 92 7.40 -3.65 -1.36
N ASN A 93 6.45 -4.50 -1.71
CA ASN A 93 6.26 -4.89 -3.11
C ASN A 93 5.19 -4.02 -3.79
N THR A 94 5.24 -3.91 -5.12
CA THR A 94 4.30 -3.10 -5.92
C THR A 94 2.83 -3.44 -5.64
N THR A 95 2.52 -4.72 -5.43
CA THR A 95 1.16 -5.18 -5.11
C THR A 95 0.68 -4.59 -3.79
N THR A 96 1.48 -4.69 -2.72
CA THR A 96 1.13 -4.09 -1.42
C THR A 96 1.05 -2.57 -1.51
N ALA A 97 2.06 -1.93 -2.12
CA ALA A 97 2.13 -0.48 -2.26
C ALA A 97 0.89 0.09 -2.98
N SER A 98 0.37 -0.62 -3.99
CA SER A 98 -0.86 -0.23 -4.70
C SER A 98 -2.11 -0.15 -3.82
N ARG A 99 -2.09 -0.76 -2.64
CA ARG A 99 -3.20 -0.75 -1.67
C ARG A 99 -3.14 0.40 -0.68
N THR A 100 -2.07 1.18 -0.67
CA THR A 100 -1.86 2.26 0.31
C THR A 100 -2.61 3.53 -0.01
N SER A 101 -2.99 3.74 -1.27
CA SER A 101 -3.44 5.03 -1.82
C SER A 101 -2.39 6.15 -1.84
N LEU A 102 -1.12 5.79 -1.63
CA LEU A 102 0.03 6.70 -1.72
C LEU A 102 0.85 6.49 -3.00
N MET A 103 0.64 5.38 -3.72
CA MET A 103 1.38 5.01 -4.93
C MET A 103 0.58 5.34 -6.19
N ASN A 104 1.21 5.93 -7.20
CA ASN A 104 0.64 6.11 -8.53
C ASN A 104 0.59 4.76 -9.27
N LEU A 105 -0.60 4.32 -9.72
CA LEU A 105 -0.75 3.00 -10.35
C LEU A 105 -0.15 2.90 -11.75
N ARG A 106 0.15 4.03 -12.41
CA ARG A 106 0.75 4.04 -13.75
C ARG A 106 2.27 3.94 -13.67
N THR A 107 2.89 4.69 -12.76
CA THR A 107 4.36 4.69 -12.61
C THR A 107 4.85 3.63 -11.63
N CYS A 108 3.97 3.14 -10.74
CA CYS A 108 4.32 2.24 -9.64
C CYS A 108 5.30 2.85 -8.62
N GLU A 109 5.31 4.18 -8.53
CA GLU A 109 6.14 4.95 -7.59
C GLU A 109 5.26 5.64 -6.55
N TRP A 110 5.85 6.03 -5.42
CA TRP A 110 5.18 6.91 -4.46
C TRP A 110 4.83 8.25 -5.13
N ASP A 111 3.58 8.66 -4.99
CA ASP A 111 3.07 9.90 -5.58
C ASP A 111 3.19 11.03 -4.56
N GLU A 112 4.01 12.04 -4.85
CA GLU A 112 4.23 13.18 -3.95
C GLU A 112 2.94 13.93 -3.59
N GLU A 113 2.00 14.01 -4.52
CA GLU A 113 0.76 14.74 -4.31
C GLU A 113 -0.19 13.97 -3.40
N LEU A 114 -0.31 12.65 -3.59
CA LEU A 114 -1.04 11.76 -2.68
C LEU A 114 -0.38 11.69 -1.30
N CYS A 115 0.95 11.56 -1.23
CA CYS A 115 1.67 11.56 0.03
C CYS A 115 1.42 12.86 0.80
N ARG A 116 1.54 14.02 0.14
CA ARG A 116 1.24 15.32 0.75
C ARG A 116 -0.22 15.43 1.20
N LEU A 117 -1.16 14.90 0.41
CA LEU A 117 -2.59 14.89 0.75
C LEU A 117 -2.86 14.12 2.05
N PHE A 118 -2.22 12.97 2.22
CA PHE A 118 -2.39 12.12 3.39
C PHE A 118 -1.41 12.44 4.53
N GLY A 119 -0.57 13.47 4.40
CA GLY A 119 0.44 13.81 5.41
C GLY A 119 1.51 12.73 5.57
N ALA A 120 1.87 12.03 4.50
CA ALA A 120 3.00 11.10 4.49
C ALA A 120 4.23 11.78 3.88
N THR A 121 5.39 11.59 4.51
CA THR A 121 6.68 12.00 3.96
C THR A 121 7.30 10.81 3.22
N ILE A 122 7.60 10.95 1.92
CA ILE A 122 8.14 9.85 1.09
C ILE A 122 9.38 9.20 1.71
N LYS A 123 10.25 9.99 2.34
CA LYS A 123 11.48 9.47 3.01
C LYS A 123 11.19 8.48 4.14
N CYS A 124 9.98 8.49 4.69
CA CYS A 124 9.55 7.56 5.73
C CYS A 124 8.86 6.31 5.15
N LEU A 125 8.61 6.26 3.84
CA LEU A 125 7.96 5.14 3.16
C LEU A 125 9.02 4.13 2.67
N PRO A 126 8.66 2.83 2.61
CA PRO A 126 9.58 1.79 2.15
C PRO A 126 9.88 1.91 0.66
N GLU A 127 11.04 1.39 0.25
CA GLU A 127 11.38 1.23 -1.17
C GLU A 127 10.36 0.30 -1.86
N ILE A 128 9.80 0.68 -3.00
CA ILE A 128 8.90 -0.19 -3.77
C ILE A 128 9.74 -1.09 -4.68
N ARG A 129 9.61 -2.41 -4.52
CA ARG A 129 10.25 -3.43 -5.35
C ARG A 129 9.22 -4.26 -6.14
N PRO A 130 9.62 -4.94 -7.23
CA PRO A 130 8.77 -5.91 -7.90
C PRO A 130 8.31 -7.03 -6.95
N THR A 131 7.17 -7.65 -7.25
CA THR A 131 6.60 -8.76 -6.47
C THR A 131 7.55 -9.96 -6.40
N VAL A 132 8.26 -10.22 -7.49
CA VAL A 132 9.36 -11.20 -7.57
C VAL A 132 10.64 -10.44 -7.86
N GLY A 133 11.58 -10.48 -6.93
CA GLY A 133 12.80 -9.68 -6.94
C GLY A 133 13.63 -9.92 -5.68
N ASP A 134 14.74 -9.20 -5.54
CA ASP A 134 15.61 -9.34 -4.37
C ASP A 134 15.06 -8.55 -3.17
N PHE A 135 14.73 -9.25 -2.09
CA PHE A 135 14.34 -8.67 -0.80
C PHE A 135 15.40 -8.87 0.30
N GLY A 136 16.58 -9.35 -0.05
CA GLY A 136 17.66 -9.72 0.86
C GLY A 136 17.63 -11.21 1.23
N SER A 137 18.16 -11.55 2.40
CA SER A 137 18.27 -12.94 2.85
C SER A 137 17.95 -13.09 4.32
N VAL A 138 17.32 -14.22 4.67
CA VAL A 138 17.13 -14.68 6.05
C VAL A 138 18.24 -15.69 6.36
N GLY A 139 19.31 -15.21 6.99
CA GLY A 139 20.54 -15.99 7.12
C GLY A 139 21.15 -16.28 5.75
N ARG A 140 21.14 -17.55 5.32
CA ARG A 140 21.62 -17.98 3.99
C ARG A 140 20.51 -18.21 2.96
N VAL A 141 19.25 -18.01 3.35
CA VAL A 141 18.10 -18.27 2.47
C VAL A 141 17.69 -16.97 1.79
N PRO A 142 17.81 -16.85 0.46
CA PRO A 142 17.39 -15.65 -0.25
C PRO A 142 15.87 -15.50 -0.20
N LEU A 143 15.40 -14.27 0.02
CA LEU A 143 14.00 -13.91 -0.05
C LEU A 143 13.73 -13.28 -1.42
N THR A 144 13.10 -14.05 -2.32
CA THR A 144 12.99 -13.68 -3.74
C THR A 144 11.59 -13.23 -4.17
N ALA A 145 10.62 -13.23 -3.25
CA ALA A 145 9.26 -12.82 -3.54
C ALA A 145 8.53 -12.37 -2.28
N SER A 146 7.65 -11.38 -2.45
CA SER A 146 6.72 -10.92 -1.41
C SER A 146 5.36 -10.69 -2.04
N LEU A 147 4.34 -11.42 -1.57
CA LEU A 147 2.95 -11.30 -2.02
C LEU A 147 2.02 -11.20 -0.82
N VAL A 148 0.99 -10.38 -0.95
CA VAL A 148 -0.12 -10.33 0.01
C VAL A 148 -1.13 -11.44 -0.25
N ASP A 149 -1.86 -11.82 0.79
CA ASP A 149 -2.79 -12.95 0.86
C ASP A 149 -3.73 -13.11 -0.35
N GLN A 150 -4.47 -12.07 -0.73
CA GLN A 150 -5.51 -12.17 -1.76
C GLN A 150 -4.91 -12.34 -3.16
N GLN A 151 -3.82 -11.62 -3.46
CA GLN A 151 -3.10 -11.73 -4.72
C GLN A 151 -2.30 -13.03 -4.80
N ALA A 152 -1.75 -13.51 -3.68
CA ALA A 152 -1.13 -14.83 -3.58
C ALA A 152 -2.16 -15.94 -3.85
N ALA A 153 -3.37 -15.84 -3.29
CA ALA A 153 -4.45 -16.78 -3.54
C ALA A 153 -4.88 -16.78 -5.02
N LEU A 154 -5.04 -15.60 -5.62
CA LEU A 154 -5.36 -15.44 -7.04
C LEU A 154 -4.31 -16.15 -7.92
N TYR A 155 -3.03 -15.89 -7.68
CA TYR A 155 -1.92 -16.51 -8.42
C TYR A 155 -1.84 -18.03 -8.19
N GLY A 156 -1.98 -18.48 -6.94
CA GLY A 156 -1.94 -19.91 -6.56
C GLY A 156 -3.06 -20.74 -7.19
N HIS A 157 -4.21 -20.12 -7.48
CA HIS A 157 -5.31 -20.75 -8.22
C HIS A 157 -5.13 -20.74 -9.74
N ARG A 158 -3.96 -20.29 -10.25
CA ARG A 158 -3.65 -20.15 -11.68
C ARG A 158 -4.58 -19.20 -12.43
N CYS A 159 -5.20 -18.26 -11.72
CA CYS A 159 -5.83 -17.10 -12.33
C CYS A 159 -4.69 -16.18 -12.78
N CYS A 160 -4.32 -16.21 -14.05
CA CYS A 160 -3.15 -15.50 -14.58
C CYS A 160 -3.46 -14.75 -15.89
N LYS A 161 -4.69 -14.82 -16.39
CA LYS A 161 -5.12 -14.20 -17.64
C LYS A 161 -6.17 -13.12 -17.37
N SER A 162 -6.19 -12.11 -18.23
CA SER A 162 -7.27 -11.11 -18.20
C SER A 162 -8.63 -11.81 -18.30
N GLY A 163 -9.57 -11.44 -17.43
CA GLY A 163 -10.87 -12.07 -17.29
C GLY A 163 -10.93 -13.15 -16.21
N ASP A 164 -9.80 -13.70 -15.76
CA ASP A 164 -9.81 -14.64 -14.64
C ASP A 164 -10.24 -13.92 -13.37
N ALA A 165 -11.06 -14.58 -12.56
CA ALA A 165 -11.56 -14.06 -11.30
C ALA A 165 -11.55 -15.12 -10.21
N LYS A 166 -11.41 -14.66 -8.98
CA LYS A 166 -11.35 -15.48 -7.78
C LYS A 166 -12.03 -14.73 -6.64
N ILE A 167 -12.87 -15.42 -5.88
CA ILE A 167 -13.37 -14.95 -4.58
C ILE A 167 -12.85 -15.78 -3.39
N THR A 168 -12.28 -15.12 -2.38
CA THR A 168 -11.86 -15.74 -1.10
C THR A 168 -12.92 -15.54 -0.05
N PHE A 169 -13.40 -16.64 0.54
CA PHE A 169 -14.34 -16.63 1.65
C PHE A 169 -13.56 -16.89 2.96
N GLY A 170 -13.58 -15.90 3.85
CA GLY A 170 -13.17 -16.00 5.24
C GLY A 170 -14.24 -15.35 6.12
N THR A 171 -13.84 -14.59 7.15
CA THR A 171 -14.80 -13.77 7.92
C THR A 171 -15.50 -12.71 7.04
N GLY A 172 -14.86 -12.30 5.95
CA GLY A 172 -15.47 -11.53 4.85
C GLY A 172 -15.22 -12.21 3.50
N ALA A 173 -15.68 -11.58 2.41
CA ALA A 173 -15.45 -12.06 1.05
C ALA A 173 -14.66 -11.04 0.22
N PHE A 174 -13.57 -11.49 -0.40
CA PHE A 174 -12.74 -10.66 -1.28
C PHE A 174 -12.76 -11.23 -2.69
N ALA A 175 -13.38 -10.50 -3.62
CA ALA A 175 -13.41 -10.85 -5.04
C ALA A 175 -12.34 -10.03 -5.80
N LEU A 176 -11.53 -10.73 -6.58
CA LEU A 176 -10.51 -10.16 -7.45
C LEU A 176 -10.77 -10.64 -8.88
N ALA A 177 -10.62 -9.75 -9.85
CA ALA A 177 -10.66 -10.05 -11.27
C ALA A 177 -9.47 -9.40 -11.97
N LEU A 178 -8.82 -10.13 -12.86
CA LEU A 178 -7.67 -9.64 -13.62
C LEU A 178 -8.16 -8.83 -14.81
N THR A 179 -7.68 -7.60 -14.93
CA THR A 179 -7.99 -6.69 -16.04
C THR A 179 -6.83 -6.57 -17.05
N GLY A 180 -5.81 -7.44 -16.92
CA GLY A 180 -4.61 -7.38 -17.72
C GLY A 180 -3.82 -6.09 -17.45
N LYS A 181 -3.38 -5.41 -18.52
CA LYS A 181 -2.62 -4.16 -18.43
C LYS A 181 -3.49 -2.90 -18.28
N TYR A 182 -4.81 -3.08 -18.19
CA TYR A 182 -5.75 -1.95 -18.14
C TYR A 182 -6.07 -1.59 -16.69
N ILE A 183 -5.81 -0.34 -16.33
CA ILE A 183 -6.30 0.27 -15.09
C ILE A 183 -7.75 0.69 -15.34
N VAL A 184 -8.70 0.06 -14.64
CA VAL A 184 -10.12 0.41 -14.74
C VAL A 184 -10.37 1.73 -14.02
N CYS A 185 -10.42 2.82 -14.78
CA CYS A 185 -10.70 4.16 -14.28
C CYS A 185 -12.18 4.39 -13.98
N GLY A 186 -12.48 5.09 -12.88
CA GLY A 186 -13.76 5.79 -12.73
C GLY A 186 -15.01 4.90 -12.65
N SER A 187 -14.89 3.68 -12.13
CA SER A 187 -16.08 2.87 -11.89
C SER A 187 -16.90 3.46 -10.73
N ASP A 188 -18.09 3.98 -11.01
CA ASP A 188 -19.05 4.38 -9.97
C ASP A 188 -19.56 3.18 -9.14
N GLN A 189 -19.22 1.96 -9.58
CA GLN A 189 -19.57 0.68 -8.97
C GLN A 189 -18.63 0.28 -7.82
N GLY A 190 -17.67 1.14 -7.44
CA GLY A 190 -16.82 0.92 -6.27
C GLY A 190 -15.67 -0.08 -6.44
N LEU A 191 -15.30 -0.42 -7.68
CA LEU A 191 -14.11 -1.25 -7.94
C LEU A 191 -12.84 -0.48 -7.55
N LEU A 192 -11.87 -1.21 -7.01
CA LEU A 192 -10.57 -0.67 -6.64
C LEU A 192 -9.47 -1.33 -7.49
N PRO A 193 -8.96 -0.65 -8.52
CA PRO A 193 -7.80 -1.08 -9.26
C PRO A 193 -6.60 -1.21 -8.31
N THR A 194 -5.90 -2.33 -8.45
CA THR A 194 -4.72 -2.70 -7.68
C THR A 194 -3.78 -3.42 -8.62
N VAL A 195 -2.48 -3.36 -8.34
CA VAL A 195 -1.54 -4.24 -9.01
C VAL A 195 -1.77 -5.66 -8.48
N ALA A 196 -1.87 -6.65 -9.39
CA ALA A 196 -2.00 -8.05 -9.02
C ALA A 196 -0.65 -8.65 -8.62
N TRP A 197 0.34 -8.50 -9.50
CA TRP A 197 1.75 -8.80 -9.27
C TRP A 197 2.62 -8.09 -10.31
N HIS A 198 3.88 -7.92 -9.98
CA HIS A 198 4.92 -7.42 -10.85
C HIS A 198 6.07 -8.44 -10.88
N ILE A 199 6.19 -9.19 -11.98
CA ILE A 199 7.19 -10.24 -12.16
C ILE A 199 8.02 -9.88 -13.40
N GLY A 200 9.34 -9.81 -13.25
CA GLY A 200 10.26 -9.38 -14.31
C GLY A 200 10.49 -7.86 -14.33
N ASN A 201 11.20 -7.39 -15.37
CA ASN A 201 11.35 -5.99 -15.72
C ASN A 201 10.36 -5.58 -16.83
#